data_AF-A0A7S3AGY6-F1
#
_entry.id   AF-A0A7S3AGY6-F1
#
_cell.length_a   1.000
_cell.length_b   1.000
_cell.length_c   1.000
_cell.angle_alpha   90.00
_cell.angle_beta   90.00
_cell.angle_gamma   90.00
#
_symmetry.space_group_name_H-M   'P 1'
#
loop_
_entity.id
_entity.type
_entity.pdbx_description
1 polymer ?
#
loop_
_entity_poly.entity_id
_entity_poly.type
_entity_poly.pdbx_seq_one_letter_code
_entity_poly.pdbx_strand_id
1 'polypeptide(L)'
;GRESAALIFQGLHDLPRWAGKNIPVFGEAGVVLNPAATLIMCGYPGDGSSQQKNCEPPTGGPSCVPGCVHRSGPCEAKHPIVNGWCFCGQGYCDGEPQPWRLADFPAMIEQYSRLGTGYNELILSAVHWNEHLPHTIEAFFCSCGVQEAETHARSTHAAFLRHFQLTAEDVPLLCLDSTNWDRPFSHSND
;
A
#
# COMPACT_ATOMS: atom_id res chain seq x y z
N GLY A 1 15.65 1.46 -4.30
CA GLY A 1 14.50 1.00 -5.10
C GLY A 1 13.22 1.49 -4.44
N ARG A 2 12.08 0.92 -4.83
CA ARG A 2 10.77 1.21 -4.23
C ARG A 2 10.03 -0.10 -4.00
N GLU A 3 9.21 -0.13 -2.99
CA GLU A 3 8.11 -1.08 -2.85
C GLU A 3 6.79 -0.31 -2.89
N SER A 4 5.69 -0.99 -3.19
CA SER A 4 4.35 -0.39 -3.13
C SER A 4 3.44 -1.16 -2.16
N ALA A 5 2.54 -0.42 -1.51
CA ALA A 5 1.56 -0.97 -0.59
C ALA A 5 0.25 -0.17 -0.67
N ALA A 6 -0.86 -0.78 -0.28
CA ALA A 6 -2.13 -0.09 -0.11
C ALA A 6 -2.32 0.34 1.35
N LEU A 7 -2.90 1.52 1.56
CA LEU A 7 -3.39 1.96 2.86
C LEU A 7 -4.89 1.67 2.98
N ILE A 8 -5.26 0.98 4.05
CA ILE A 8 -6.65 0.63 4.35
C ILE A 8 -6.93 1.05 5.80
N PHE A 9 -8.06 1.70 6.04
CA PHE A 9 -8.45 2.18 7.37
C PHE A 9 -9.97 2.07 7.56
N GLN A 10 -10.41 1.87 8.80
CA GLN A 10 -11.81 1.60 9.14
C GLN A 10 -12.77 2.69 8.63
N GLY A 11 -12.37 3.96 8.71
CA GLY A 11 -13.16 5.08 8.23
C GLY A 11 -13.47 5.07 6.72
N LEU A 12 -12.84 4.18 5.93
CA LEU A 12 -13.27 3.94 4.55
C LEU A 12 -14.67 3.33 4.51
N HIS A 13 -14.99 2.40 5.40
CA HIS A 13 -16.27 1.69 5.42
C HIS A 13 -17.48 2.62 5.54
N ASP A 14 -17.33 3.69 6.33
CA ASP A 14 -18.39 4.67 6.63
C ASP A 14 -18.70 5.60 5.46
N LEU A 15 -17.88 5.58 4.40
CA LEU A 15 -18.05 6.48 3.26
C LEU A 15 -19.08 5.95 2.27
N PRO A 16 -19.94 6.80 1.67
CA PRO A 16 -21.01 6.36 0.77
C PRO A 16 -20.55 5.52 -0.42
N ARG A 17 -19.32 5.72 -0.91
CA ARG A 17 -18.75 4.97 -2.05
C ARG A 17 -18.16 3.62 -1.65
N TRP A 18 -18.09 3.33 -0.37
CA TRP A 18 -17.45 2.17 0.25
C TRP A 18 -18.41 1.36 1.13
N ALA A 19 -19.55 1.95 1.51
CA ALA A 19 -20.62 1.26 2.20
C ALA A 19 -21.01 -0.04 1.47
N GLY A 20 -20.98 -1.16 2.20
CA GLY A 20 -21.29 -2.49 1.69
C GLY A 20 -20.23 -3.12 0.76
N LYS A 21 -19.07 -2.49 0.58
CA LYS A 21 -17.94 -3.09 -0.15
C LYS A 21 -17.06 -3.91 0.78
N ASN A 22 -16.41 -4.93 0.23
CA ASN A 22 -15.33 -5.64 0.90
C ASN A 22 -14.11 -4.73 1.08
N ILE A 23 -13.25 -5.11 2.02
CA ILE A 23 -11.93 -4.53 2.24
C ILE A 23 -11.11 -4.64 0.93
N PRO A 24 -10.61 -3.53 0.38
CA PRO A 24 -9.95 -3.49 -0.92
C PRO A 24 -8.50 -3.99 -0.84
N VAL A 25 -8.30 -5.29 -0.72
CA VAL A 25 -6.96 -5.90 -0.80
C VAL A 25 -6.70 -6.40 -2.22
N PHE A 26 -5.52 -6.10 -2.74
CA PHE A 26 -5.08 -6.58 -4.04
C PHE A 26 -4.27 -7.88 -3.84
N GLY A 27 -4.82 -9.00 -4.29
CA GLY A 27 -4.25 -10.34 -4.11
C GLY A 27 -4.84 -11.09 -2.92
N GLU A 28 -4.59 -12.40 -2.87
CA GLU A 28 -5.17 -13.30 -1.87
C GLU A 28 -4.21 -13.61 -0.72
N ALA A 29 -2.97 -13.15 -0.77
CA ALA A 29 -1.96 -13.30 0.28
C ALA A 29 -0.97 -12.14 0.24
N GLY A 30 -0.36 -11.83 1.39
CA GLY A 30 0.60 -10.75 1.51
C GLY A 30 1.11 -10.55 2.92
N VAL A 31 1.53 -9.33 3.21
CA VAL A 31 2.07 -8.92 4.51
C VAL A 31 1.35 -7.68 5.04
N VAL A 32 1.24 -7.60 6.36
CA VAL A 32 0.85 -6.39 7.09
C VAL A 32 2.14 -5.67 7.50
N LEU A 33 2.21 -4.37 7.24
CA LEU A 33 3.41 -3.58 7.48
C LEU A 33 3.34 -2.91 8.84
N ASN A 34 4.44 -2.96 9.58
CA ASN A 34 4.61 -2.17 10.79
C ASN A 34 4.83 -0.70 10.38
N PRO A 35 3.90 0.22 10.69
CA PRO A 35 4.02 1.61 10.27
C PRO A 35 5.20 2.32 10.93
N ALA A 36 5.67 1.87 12.10
CA ALA A 36 6.81 2.46 12.80
C ALA A 36 8.17 2.08 12.18
N ALA A 37 8.22 1.00 11.42
CA ALA A 37 9.42 0.51 10.72
C ALA A 37 9.34 0.71 9.19
N THR A 38 8.38 1.51 8.73
CA THR A 38 8.14 1.77 7.31
C THR A 38 8.39 3.24 6.98
N LEU A 39 9.09 3.49 5.86
CA LEU A 39 9.30 4.84 5.33
C LEU A 39 8.50 5.04 4.04
N ILE A 40 7.37 5.75 4.15
CA ILE A 40 6.58 6.19 3.01
C ILE A 40 7.28 7.38 2.34
N MET A 41 7.38 7.36 1.01
CA MET A 41 8.05 8.39 0.20
C MET A 41 7.06 9.28 -0.56
N CYS A 42 5.98 8.71 -1.09
CA CYS A 42 4.87 9.42 -1.72
C CYS A 42 3.64 8.50 -1.82
N GLY A 43 2.54 9.00 -2.39
CA GLY A 43 1.34 8.20 -2.62
C GLY A 43 0.53 8.64 -3.82
N TYR A 44 -0.42 7.79 -4.20
CA TYR A 44 -1.36 8.00 -5.28
C TYR A 44 -2.76 7.56 -4.83
N PRO A 45 -3.84 8.29 -5.19
CA PRO A 45 -5.22 7.87 -4.89
C PRO A 45 -5.72 6.69 -5.75
N GLY A 46 -4.82 6.09 -6.54
CA GLY A 46 -5.05 4.99 -7.48
C GLY A 46 -3.72 4.39 -7.92
N ASP A 47 -3.70 3.77 -9.10
CA ASP A 47 -2.45 3.32 -9.74
C ASP A 47 -1.59 4.54 -10.14
N GLY A 48 -0.38 4.61 -9.59
CA GLY A 48 0.58 5.68 -9.85
C GLY A 48 1.52 5.40 -11.01
N SER A 49 1.43 4.24 -11.67
CA SER A 49 2.43 3.75 -12.63
C SER A 49 3.85 3.79 -12.06
N SER A 50 4.00 3.55 -10.74
CA SER A 50 5.24 3.82 -10.00
C SER A 50 6.43 3.00 -10.52
N GLN A 51 6.20 1.73 -10.81
CA GLN A 51 6.41 1.18 -12.16
C GLN A 51 7.59 1.71 -13.00
N GLN A 52 7.26 2.81 -13.67
CA GLN A 52 7.99 3.41 -14.78
C GLN A 52 8.84 4.59 -14.29
N LYS A 53 8.71 4.97 -13.01
CA LYS A 53 9.32 6.13 -12.37
C LYS A 53 10.61 5.74 -11.66
N ASN A 54 11.61 5.38 -12.46
CA ASN A 54 12.91 4.95 -11.95
C ASN A 54 13.87 6.13 -11.75
N CYS A 55 14.82 5.96 -10.83
CA CYS A 55 15.89 6.91 -10.58
C CYS A 55 17.24 6.29 -10.92
N GLU A 56 18.22 7.15 -11.21
CA GLU A 56 19.63 6.79 -11.30
C GLU A 56 20.42 7.57 -10.24
N PRO A 57 20.98 6.91 -9.21
CA PRO A 57 20.92 5.47 -8.93
C PRO A 57 19.51 5.00 -8.50
N PRO A 58 19.20 3.68 -8.57
CA PRO A 58 17.88 3.14 -8.19
C PRO A 58 17.49 3.39 -6.74
N THR A 59 18.43 3.77 -5.88
CA THR A 59 18.21 4.17 -4.49
C THR A 59 17.63 5.59 -4.36
N GLY A 60 17.64 6.38 -5.43
CA GLY A 60 17.22 7.78 -5.42
C GLY A 60 18.35 8.75 -5.06
N GLY A 61 17.99 10.02 -4.95
CA GLY A 61 18.88 11.11 -4.60
C GLY A 61 18.13 12.44 -4.41
N PRO A 62 18.84 13.57 -4.22
CA PRO A 62 18.22 14.87 -3.90
C PRO A 62 17.18 15.36 -4.92
N SER A 63 17.31 14.95 -6.19
CA SER A 63 16.43 15.35 -7.29
C SER A 63 15.50 14.23 -7.77
N CYS A 64 15.59 13.03 -7.19
CA CYS A 64 14.84 11.87 -7.68
C CYS A 64 14.47 10.93 -6.53
N VAL A 65 13.17 10.68 -6.36
CA VAL A 65 12.64 9.72 -5.40
C VAL A 65 11.99 8.57 -6.21
N PRO A 66 12.49 7.32 -6.11
CA PRO A 66 12.00 6.21 -6.91
C PRO A 66 10.50 6.00 -6.72
N GLY A 67 9.74 5.88 -7.81
CA GLY A 67 8.28 5.76 -7.78
C GLY A 67 7.52 7.08 -7.62
N CYS A 68 8.22 8.20 -7.40
CA CYS A 68 7.65 9.49 -7.02
C CYS A 68 8.11 10.66 -7.90
N VAL A 69 8.63 10.37 -9.10
CA VAL A 69 9.01 11.41 -10.07
C VAL A 69 7.89 11.65 -11.08
N HIS A 70 7.73 12.91 -11.48
CA HIS A 70 6.83 13.29 -12.56
C HIS A 70 7.29 14.62 -13.18
N ARG A 71 7.14 14.80 -14.50
CA ARG A 71 7.62 15.99 -15.24
C ARG A 71 7.04 17.31 -14.75
N SER A 72 5.77 17.30 -14.35
CA SER A 72 5.05 18.48 -13.84
C SER A 72 5.23 18.65 -12.32
N GLY A 73 6.09 17.85 -11.69
CA GLY A 73 6.21 17.77 -10.25
C GLY A 73 5.04 17.02 -9.59
N PRO A 74 5.00 17.00 -8.25
CA PRO A 74 3.93 16.38 -7.46
C PRO A 74 2.64 17.20 -7.48
N CYS A 75 1.56 16.59 -7.00
CA CYS A 75 0.29 17.25 -6.78
C CYS A 75 0.38 18.37 -5.75
N GLU A 76 -0.54 19.34 -5.86
CA GLU A 76 -0.69 20.43 -4.92
C GLU A 76 -2.04 20.34 -4.23
N ALA A 77 -2.07 20.22 -2.90
CA ALA A 77 -3.31 20.09 -2.15
C ALA A 77 -4.28 21.28 -2.32
N LYS A 78 -3.76 22.47 -2.64
CA LYS A 78 -4.57 23.68 -2.91
C LYS A 78 -5.26 23.65 -4.27
N HIS A 79 -4.74 22.86 -5.20
CA HIS A 79 -5.25 22.72 -6.57
C HIS A 79 -5.37 21.23 -6.93
N PRO A 80 -6.24 20.47 -6.23
CA PRO A 80 -6.32 19.03 -6.39
C PRO A 80 -7.02 18.63 -7.69
N ILE A 81 -7.72 19.56 -8.36
CA ILE A 81 -8.38 19.34 -9.65
C ILE A 81 -7.47 19.82 -10.77
N VAL A 82 -7.11 18.91 -11.66
CA VAL A 82 -6.41 19.15 -12.92
C VAL A 82 -7.39 19.09 -14.09
N ASN A 83 -7.12 19.89 -15.12
CA ASN A 83 -7.91 19.94 -16.35
C ASN A 83 -9.43 20.18 -16.16
N GLY A 84 -9.81 20.77 -15.03
CA GLY A 84 -11.19 21.17 -14.72
C GLY A 84 -12.14 20.05 -14.28
N TRP A 85 -11.72 18.78 -14.33
CA TRP A 85 -12.60 17.66 -14.00
C TRP A 85 -11.91 16.45 -13.38
N CYS A 86 -10.58 16.33 -13.45
CA CYS A 86 -9.90 15.19 -12.86
C CYS A 86 -9.11 15.54 -11.61
N PHE A 87 -9.00 14.60 -10.68
CA PHE A 87 -8.14 14.70 -9.52
C PHE A 87 -6.68 14.40 -9.86
N CYS A 88 -5.78 15.23 -9.33
CA CYS A 88 -4.35 15.03 -9.46
C CYS A 88 -3.92 13.67 -8.91
N GLY A 89 -3.04 12.97 -9.63
CA GLY A 89 -2.55 11.65 -9.26
C GLY A 89 -3.50 10.49 -9.54
N GLN A 90 -4.68 10.77 -10.09
CA GLN A 90 -5.54 9.74 -10.66
C GLN A 90 -5.03 9.31 -12.05
N GLY A 91 -5.05 8.00 -12.31
CA GLY A 91 -4.77 7.46 -13.63
C GLY A 91 -5.71 8.01 -14.71
N TYR A 92 -5.21 8.09 -15.95
CA TYR A 92 -5.95 8.53 -17.16
C TYR A 92 -6.33 10.01 -17.19
N CYS A 93 -5.75 10.83 -16.33
CA CYS A 93 -6.07 12.25 -16.19
C CYS A 93 -5.08 13.19 -16.88
N ASP A 94 -4.79 12.85 -18.14
CA ASP A 94 -3.83 13.54 -19.03
C ASP A 94 -2.37 13.08 -18.88
N GLY A 95 -2.19 11.76 -18.84
CA GLY A 95 -0.88 11.11 -18.92
C GLY A 95 -0.51 10.36 -17.65
N GLU A 96 0.78 10.42 -17.31
CA GLU A 96 1.34 9.75 -16.14
C GLU A 96 0.82 10.39 -14.84
N PRO A 97 0.38 9.61 -13.83
CA PRO A 97 -0.12 10.16 -12.58
C PRO A 97 0.91 11.01 -11.83
N GLN A 98 0.50 12.13 -11.26
CA GLN A 98 1.35 12.92 -10.36
C GLN A 98 1.38 12.34 -8.94
N PRO A 99 2.55 12.29 -8.27
CA PRO A 99 2.66 11.81 -6.89
C PRO A 99 2.15 12.85 -5.89
N TRP A 100 1.59 12.38 -4.78
CA TRP A 100 1.30 13.20 -3.61
C TRP A 100 2.43 13.13 -2.60
N ARG A 101 2.81 14.29 -2.04
CA ARG A 101 3.76 14.36 -0.92
C ARG A 101 3.07 13.93 0.37
N LEU A 102 3.83 13.40 1.33
CA LEU A 102 3.29 13.02 2.65
C LEU A 102 2.56 14.16 3.34
N ALA A 103 3.08 15.40 3.25
CA ALA A 103 2.44 16.58 3.83
C ALA A 103 1.03 16.85 3.24
N ASP A 104 0.77 16.36 2.03
CA ASP A 104 -0.48 16.55 1.29
C ASP A 104 -1.38 15.29 1.32
N PHE A 105 -0.99 14.25 2.07
CA PHE A 105 -1.76 12.99 2.16
C PHE A 105 -3.20 13.15 2.65
N PRO A 106 -3.55 14.04 3.59
CA PRO A 106 -4.94 14.24 3.95
C PRO A 106 -5.83 14.57 2.74
N ALA A 107 -5.33 15.40 1.81
CA ALA A 107 -6.05 15.72 0.58
C ALA A 107 -6.10 14.52 -0.39
N MET A 108 -5.01 13.76 -0.51
CA MET A 108 -4.97 12.54 -1.31
C MET A 108 -5.99 11.50 -0.82
N ILE A 109 -6.03 11.25 0.49
CA ILE A 109 -6.94 10.29 1.11
C ILE A 109 -8.39 10.75 0.96
N GLU A 110 -8.67 12.04 1.14
CA GLU A 110 -9.99 12.58 0.85
C GLU A 110 -10.42 12.31 -0.61
N GLN A 111 -9.52 12.41 -1.58
CA GLN A 111 -9.85 12.07 -2.97
C GLN A 111 -10.05 10.57 -3.18
N TYR A 112 -9.18 9.72 -2.64
CA TYR A 112 -9.35 8.27 -2.69
C TYR A 112 -10.72 7.85 -2.13
N SER A 113 -11.09 8.42 -0.99
CA SER A 113 -12.38 8.28 -0.32
C SER A 113 -13.57 8.67 -1.20
N ARG A 114 -13.44 9.73 -2.02
CA ARG A 114 -14.50 10.22 -2.94
C ARG A 114 -14.59 9.42 -4.23
N LEU A 115 -13.46 8.98 -4.77
CA LEU A 115 -13.40 8.28 -6.04
C LEU A 115 -13.86 6.83 -5.91
N GLY A 116 -13.57 6.18 -4.79
CA GLY A 116 -13.94 4.77 -4.57
C GLY A 116 -13.30 3.84 -5.60
N THR A 117 -12.08 4.16 -6.04
CA THR A 117 -11.30 3.45 -7.07
C THR A 117 -10.99 2.00 -6.72
N GLY A 118 -11.20 1.59 -5.46
CA GLY A 118 -10.91 0.23 -5.00
C GLY A 118 -9.42 0.00 -4.72
N TYR A 119 -8.55 0.97 -4.96
CA TYR A 119 -7.10 0.84 -4.76
C TYR A 119 -6.43 2.20 -4.58
N ASN A 120 -5.42 2.27 -3.73
CA ASN A 120 -4.45 3.37 -3.64
C ASN A 120 -3.05 2.78 -3.64
N GLU A 121 -2.06 3.58 -4.02
CA GLU A 121 -0.66 3.14 -4.07
C GLU A 121 0.20 4.06 -3.20
N LEU A 122 0.68 3.55 -2.08
CA LEU A 122 1.75 4.17 -1.31
C LEU A 122 3.09 3.63 -1.77
N ILE A 123 4.07 4.52 -1.92
CA ILE A 123 5.42 4.16 -2.31
C ILE A 123 6.32 4.16 -1.08
N LEU A 124 7.00 3.05 -0.86
CA LEU A 124 7.86 2.80 0.29
C LEU A 124 9.33 2.73 -0.13
N SER A 125 10.23 3.20 0.73
CA SER A 125 11.67 3.08 0.48
C SER A 125 12.12 1.63 0.63
N ALA A 126 12.51 1.00 -0.48
CA ALA A 126 13.05 -0.37 -0.46
C ALA A 126 14.38 -0.46 0.30
N VAL A 127 15.16 0.63 0.36
CA VAL A 127 16.39 0.67 1.15
C VAL A 127 16.05 0.60 2.63
N HIS A 128 15.17 1.48 3.09
CA HIS A 128 14.73 1.50 4.48
C HIS A 128 14.07 0.18 4.87
N TRP A 129 13.19 -0.33 4.01
CA TRP A 129 12.55 -1.63 4.19
C TRP A 129 13.56 -2.74 4.50
N ASN A 130 14.59 -2.89 3.65
CA ASN A 130 15.59 -3.94 3.79
C ASN A 130 16.48 -3.76 5.02
N GLU A 131 16.82 -2.52 5.38
CA GLU A 131 17.62 -2.20 6.58
C GLU A 131 16.87 -2.50 7.88
N HIS A 132 15.53 -2.49 7.86
CA HIS A 132 14.68 -2.66 9.04
C HIS A 132 14.00 -4.02 9.09
N LEU A 133 14.27 -4.92 8.13
CA LEU A 133 13.86 -6.31 8.25
C LEU A 133 14.53 -6.99 9.47
N PRO A 134 13.80 -7.85 10.20
CA PRO A 134 12.44 -8.31 9.92
C PRO A 134 11.32 -7.37 10.40
N HIS A 135 11.63 -6.35 11.21
CA HIS A 135 10.66 -5.50 11.92
C HIS A 135 9.70 -4.68 11.04
N THR A 136 10.03 -4.50 9.75
CA THR A 136 9.12 -3.91 8.75
C THR A 136 7.83 -4.73 8.59
N ILE A 137 7.89 -6.06 8.77
CA ILE A 137 6.75 -6.96 8.64
C ILE A 137 6.14 -7.23 10.02
N GLU A 138 4.87 -6.88 10.19
CA GLU A 138 4.12 -7.13 11.43
C GLU A 138 3.43 -8.50 11.41
N ALA A 139 2.90 -8.90 10.25
CA ALA A 139 2.24 -10.19 10.07
C ALA A 139 2.27 -10.62 8.59
N PHE A 140 2.06 -11.91 8.35
CA PHE A 140 1.66 -12.43 7.04
C PHE A 140 0.15 -12.64 7.03
N PHE A 141 -0.49 -12.56 5.86
CA PHE A 141 -1.90 -12.89 5.73
C PHE A 141 -2.20 -13.69 4.47
N CYS A 142 -3.32 -14.42 4.51
CA CYS A 142 -4.02 -14.98 3.36
C CYS A 142 -5.53 -14.80 3.49
N SER A 143 -6.24 -14.75 2.36
CA SER A 143 -7.71 -14.72 2.33
C SER A 143 -8.29 -16.01 2.92
N CYS A 144 -9.28 -15.86 3.79
CA CYS A 144 -9.92 -17.00 4.44
C CYS A 144 -10.62 -17.93 3.44
N GLY A 145 -10.36 -19.23 3.56
CA GLY A 145 -10.95 -20.27 2.71
C GLY A 145 -10.33 -20.39 1.31
N VAL A 146 -9.25 -19.65 1.02
CA VAL A 146 -8.54 -19.71 -0.27
C VAL A 146 -7.30 -20.58 -0.13
N GLN A 147 -7.45 -21.88 -0.41
CA GLN A 147 -6.41 -22.90 -0.19
C GLN A 147 -5.06 -22.59 -0.86
N GLU A 148 -5.07 -22.06 -2.09
CA GLU A 148 -3.85 -21.71 -2.81
C GLU A 148 -3.10 -20.58 -2.10
N ALA A 149 -3.82 -19.55 -1.69
CA ALA A 149 -3.26 -18.40 -1.00
C ALA A 149 -2.73 -18.77 0.39
N GLU A 150 -3.44 -19.64 1.10
CA GLU A 150 -3.01 -20.19 2.37
C GLU A 150 -1.71 -21.01 2.21
N THR A 151 -1.64 -21.88 1.21
CA THR A 151 -0.44 -22.68 0.91
C THR A 151 0.75 -21.78 0.61
N HIS A 152 0.53 -20.74 -0.21
CA HIS A 152 1.56 -19.76 -0.56
C HIS A 152 2.02 -18.95 0.65
N ALA A 153 1.08 -18.43 1.46
CA ALA A 153 1.38 -17.65 2.64
C ALA A 153 2.13 -18.48 3.70
N ARG A 154 1.69 -19.72 3.98
CA ARG A 154 2.37 -20.64 4.92
C ARG A 154 3.80 -20.91 4.50
N SER A 155 4.04 -21.23 3.23
CA SER A 155 5.39 -21.54 2.75
C SER A 155 6.33 -20.33 2.84
N THR A 156 5.83 -19.13 2.49
CA THR A 156 6.60 -17.88 2.57
C THR A 156 6.86 -17.45 4.01
N HIS A 157 5.84 -17.54 4.87
CA HIS A 157 5.94 -17.25 6.30
C HIS A 157 6.93 -18.18 7.01
N ALA A 158 6.85 -19.48 6.77
CA ALA A 158 7.80 -20.45 7.35
C ALA A 158 9.24 -20.21 6.88
N ALA A 159 9.44 -19.76 5.64
CA ALA A 159 10.76 -19.38 5.12
C ALA A 159 11.28 -18.11 5.80
N PHE A 160 10.42 -17.10 5.97
CA PHE A 160 10.75 -15.84 6.66
C PHE A 160 11.15 -16.08 8.12
N LEU A 161 10.33 -16.80 8.88
CA LEU A 161 10.61 -17.13 10.28
C LEU A 161 11.94 -17.88 10.43
N ARG A 162 12.19 -18.86 9.55
CA ARG A 162 13.46 -19.62 9.55
C ARG A 162 14.67 -18.75 9.23
N HIS A 163 14.54 -17.83 8.28
CA HIS A 163 15.63 -16.94 7.88
C HIS A 163 16.02 -15.97 9.00
N PHE A 164 15.02 -15.38 9.67
CA PHE A 164 15.22 -14.38 10.72
C PHE A 164 15.25 -14.96 12.15
N GLN A 165 15.13 -16.28 12.29
CA GLN A 165 15.12 -16.99 13.58
C GLN A 165 14.00 -16.51 14.52
N LEU A 166 12.83 -16.28 13.95
CA LEU A 166 11.62 -15.82 14.64
C LEU A 166 10.62 -16.97 14.87
N THR A 167 9.63 -16.72 15.72
CA THR A 167 8.49 -17.59 15.98
C THR A 167 7.20 -17.01 15.39
N ALA A 168 6.15 -17.85 15.33
CA ALA A 168 4.82 -17.39 14.93
C ALA A 168 4.18 -16.41 15.94
N GLU A 169 4.72 -16.30 17.15
CA GLU A 169 4.31 -15.27 18.12
C GLU A 169 4.91 -13.91 17.78
N ASP A 170 6.13 -13.89 17.22
CA ASP A 170 6.81 -12.64 16.82
C ASP A 170 6.19 -12.04 15.56
N VAL A 171 5.85 -12.88 14.57
CA VAL A 171 5.23 -12.48 13.31
C VAL A 171 4.16 -13.52 12.97
N PRO A 172 2.87 -13.28 13.27
CA PRO A 172 1.82 -14.25 13.05
C PRO A 172 1.43 -14.40 11.57
N LEU A 173 0.84 -15.56 11.24
CA LEU A 173 0.10 -15.78 10.00
C LEU A 173 -1.41 -15.63 10.26
N LEU A 174 -2.02 -14.68 9.57
CA LEU A 174 -3.41 -14.29 9.75
C LEU A 174 -4.28 -14.73 8.58
N CYS A 175 -5.54 -15.01 8.90
CA CYS A 175 -6.62 -15.23 7.94
C CYS A 175 -7.40 -13.92 7.80
N LEU A 176 -7.44 -13.35 6.60
CA LEU A 176 -8.17 -12.14 6.26
C LEU A 176 -9.58 -12.48 5.78
N ASP A 177 -10.59 -12.05 6.53
CA ASP A 177 -11.99 -11.95 6.09
C ASP A 177 -12.24 -10.54 5.54
N SER A 178 -12.17 -10.41 4.21
CA SER A 178 -12.39 -9.12 3.54
C SER A 178 -13.82 -8.58 3.66
N THR A 179 -14.77 -9.35 4.19
CA THR A 179 -16.15 -8.90 4.40
C THR A 179 -16.36 -8.29 5.79
N ASN A 180 -15.43 -8.51 6.73
CA ASN A 180 -15.54 -8.09 8.12
C ASN A 180 -14.65 -6.88 8.43
N TRP A 181 -15.20 -5.68 8.31
CA TRP A 181 -14.47 -4.43 8.58
C TRP A 181 -14.11 -4.21 10.06
N ASP A 182 -14.86 -4.81 10.99
CA ASP A 182 -14.64 -4.61 12.42
C ASP A 182 -13.51 -5.50 12.95
N ARG A 183 -13.43 -6.74 12.47
CA ARG A 183 -12.43 -7.74 12.88
C ARG A 183 -11.95 -8.54 11.66
N PRO A 184 -11.17 -7.91 10.77
CA PRO A 184 -10.80 -8.51 9.50
C PRO A 184 -9.83 -9.69 9.63
N PHE A 185 -9.07 -9.74 10.72
CA PHE A 185 -8.05 -10.77 10.93
C PHE A 185 -8.45 -11.75 12.03
N SER A 186 -8.17 -13.03 11.77
CA SER A 186 -8.17 -14.11 12.74
C SER A 186 -6.89 -14.93 12.60
N HIS A 187 -6.55 -15.78 13.58
CA HIS A 187 -5.42 -16.70 13.41
C HIS A 187 -5.76 -17.71 12.31
N SER A 188 -4.82 -17.92 11.39
CA SER A 188 -4.93 -19.05 10.45
C SER A 188 -4.76 -20.36 11.22
N ASN A 189 -5.63 -21.35 11.00
CA ASN A 189 -5.55 -22.63 11.70
C ASN A 189 -4.29 -23.37 11.27
N ASP A 190 -3.31 -23.60 12.15
CA ASP A 190 -2.08 -24.32 11.83
C ASP A 190 -2.28 -25.69 11.17
#